data_AF-A0A2G1MKC6-F1
#
_entry.id   AF-A0A2G1MKC6-F1
#
_cell.length_a   1.000
_cell.length_b   1.000
_cell.length_c   1.000
_cell.angle_alpha   90.00
_cell.angle_beta   90.00
_cell.angle_gamma   90.00
#
_symmetry.space_group_name_H-M   'P 1'
#
loop_
_entity.id
_entity.type
_entity.pdbx_description
1 polymer ?
#
loop_
_entity_poly.entity_id
_entity_poly.type
_entity_poly.pdbx_seq_one_letter_code
_entity_poly.pdbx_strand_id
1 'polypeptide(L)'
;MTIATPHASAPRKRSRHVRLALLGAAAFSLAACRDEEVPSAAFPTLDACLEAAAGPGTWVTEESCEQGFGEALEAHVETAPRYDDEALCEAEHGGECMVEERPGGGGSVFLPLMAGYLLGNMLGGRGTRAQPFYGRSGGGFATPGGTFLNRARGSTTLSPNAFSAGPSTRTAAPMTRSSVARTGGFGAARTGSGARGFGG
;
A
#
# COMPACT_ATOMS: atom_id res chain seq x y z
N MET A 1 34.05 -57.77 35.21
CA MET A 1 35.35 -57.18 34.86
C MET A 1 35.59 -57.44 33.38
N THR A 2 35.23 -56.46 32.52
CA THR A 2 35.70 -56.30 31.13
C THR A 2 35.26 -54.90 30.69
N ILE A 3 36.23 -54.10 30.28
CA ILE A 3 36.14 -52.65 30.01
C ILE A 3 35.85 -52.45 28.52
N ALA A 4 34.89 -51.60 28.16
CA ALA A 4 34.60 -51.22 26.78
C ALA A 4 35.41 -49.96 26.40
N THR A 5 36.13 -50.04 25.28
CA THR A 5 37.02 -49.01 24.71
C THR A 5 36.24 -47.97 23.88
N PRO A 6 36.58 -46.66 23.90
CA PRO A 6 35.99 -45.67 23.00
C PRO A 6 36.66 -45.67 21.61
N HIS A 7 35.87 -45.60 20.54
CA HIS A 7 36.36 -45.35 19.17
C HIS A 7 36.57 -43.85 18.93
N ALA A 8 37.79 -43.49 18.54
CA ALA A 8 38.18 -42.13 18.16
C ALA A 8 37.57 -41.71 16.80
N SER A 9 36.98 -40.52 16.75
CA SER A 9 36.51 -39.89 15.49
C SER A 9 37.67 -39.18 14.78
N ALA A 10 37.88 -39.48 13.49
CA ALA A 10 38.94 -38.88 12.68
C ALA A 10 38.68 -37.38 12.35
N PRO A 11 39.73 -36.54 12.26
CA PRO A 11 39.57 -35.11 11.99
C PRO A 11 39.27 -34.83 10.50
N ARG A 12 38.25 -34.01 10.23
CA ARG A 12 37.89 -33.56 8.87
C ARG A 12 38.92 -32.56 8.34
N LYS A 13 39.58 -32.88 7.21
CA LYS A 13 40.43 -31.94 6.45
C LYS A 13 39.58 -30.77 5.94
N ARG A 14 39.80 -29.56 6.45
CA ARG A 14 39.15 -28.33 5.98
C ARG A 14 39.74 -27.91 4.63
N SER A 15 39.08 -28.29 3.53
CA SER A 15 39.46 -27.88 2.18
C SER A 15 39.22 -26.37 1.96
N ARG A 16 40.27 -25.61 1.60
CA ARG A 16 40.19 -24.16 1.31
C ARG A 16 39.45 -23.88 -0.01
N HIS A 17 39.35 -24.85 -0.91
CA HIS A 17 38.70 -24.68 -2.22
C HIS A 17 37.17 -24.57 -2.13
N VAL A 18 36.55 -25.17 -1.11
CA VAL A 18 35.10 -25.05 -0.86
C VAL A 18 34.70 -23.61 -0.52
N ARG A 19 35.60 -22.82 0.09
CA ARG A 19 35.32 -21.43 0.47
C ARG A 19 35.23 -20.49 -0.73
N LEU A 20 36.02 -20.73 -1.79
CA LEU A 20 35.96 -19.90 -2.99
C LEU A 20 34.73 -20.20 -3.85
N ALA A 21 34.29 -21.46 -3.92
CA ALA A 21 33.09 -21.83 -4.68
C ALA A 21 31.80 -21.23 -4.06
N LEU A 22 31.72 -21.17 -2.72
CA LEU A 22 30.56 -20.59 -2.02
C LEU A 22 30.45 -19.07 -2.17
N LEU A 23 31.58 -18.35 -2.34
CA LEU A 23 31.56 -16.90 -2.58
C LEU A 23 31.09 -16.54 -4.00
N GLY A 24 31.30 -17.42 -4.98
CA GLY A 24 30.85 -17.20 -6.37
C GLY A 24 29.35 -17.39 -6.57
N ALA A 25 28.72 -18.32 -5.85
CA ALA A 25 27.29 -18.61 -5.98
C ALA A 25 26.37 -17.52 -5.37
N ALA A 26 26.83 -16.84 -4.31
CA ALA A 26 26.05 -15.78 -3.64
C ALA A 26 25.93 -14.49 -4.48
N ALA A 27 26.89 -14.23 -5.38
CA ALA A 27 26.91 -13.00 -6.17
C ALA A 27 25.81 -12.97 -7.26
N PHE A 28 25.44 -14.13 -7.83
CA PHE A 28 24.39 -14.19 -8.85
C PHE A 28 22.97 -14.16 -8.27
N SER A 29 22.78 -14.54 -6.99
CA SER A 29 21.47 -14.46 -6.32
C SER A 29 21.03 -13.03 -5.99
N LEU A 30 21.94 -12.06 -5.88
CA LEU A 30 21.56 -10.66 -5.57
C LEU A 30 21.04 -9.89 -6.79
N ALA A 31 21.35 -10.31 -8.02
CA ALA A 31 20.90 -9.61 -9.23
C ALA A 31 19.42 -9.86 -9.57
N ALA A 32 18.77 -10.85 -8.94
CA ALA A 32 17.38 -11.22 -9.17
C ALA A 32 16.38 -10.56 -8.19
N CYS A 33 16.84 -9.85 -7.16
CA CYS A 33 15.98 -9.07 -6.26
C CYS A 33 15.93 -7.60 -6.69
N ARG A 34 15.69 -7.32 -7.98
CA ARG A 34 15.30 -5.95 -8.35
C ARG A 34 13.86 -5.75 -7.87
N ASP A 35 13.67 -4.82 -6.95
CA ASP A 35 12.34 -4.35 -6.57
C ASP A 35 11.63 -3.91 -7.86
N GLU A 36 10.50 -4.54 -8.16
CA GLU A 36 9.68 -4.17 -9.30
C GLU A 36 9.18 -2.75 -9.06
N GLU A 37 9.46 -1.83 -9.98
CA GLU A 37 8.99 -0.44 -9.89
C GLU A 37 7.78 -0.28 -10.82
N VAL A 38 6.67 0.19 -10.25
CA VAL A 38 5.41 0.42 -10.94
C VAL A 38 5.31 1.90 -11.28
N PRO A 39 5.35 2.30 -12.58
CA PRO A 39 4.98 3.65 -12.98
C PRO A 39 3.59 3.98 -12.45
N SER A 40 3.50 5.06 -11.68
CA SER A 40 2.31 5.38 -10.89
C SER A 40 1.95 6.85 -11.03
N ALA A 41 0.68 7.18 -10.96
CA ALA A 41 0.20 8.55 -10.96
C ALA A 41 -1.05 8.71 -10.09
N ALA A 42 -1.09 9.77 -9.30
CA ALA A 42 -2.26 10.14 -8.51
C ALA A 42 -3.14 11.12 -9.29
N PHE A 43 -4.44 10.91 -9.25
CA PHE A 43 -5.44 11.75 -9.89
C PHE A 43 -6.57 12.07 -8.91
N PRO A 44 -6.98 13.35 -8.78
CA PRO A 44 -8.13 13.70 -7.93
C PRO A 44 -9.48 13.29 -8.54
N THR A 45 -9.57 13.20 -9.87
CA THR A 45 -10.80 12.90 -10.61
C THR A 45 -10.50 12.13 -11.90
N LEU A 46 -11.52 11.48 -12.47
CA LEU A 46 -11.44 10.85 -13.79
C LEU A 46 -11.01 11.87 -14.87
N ASP A 47 -11.63 13.05 -14.89
CA ASP A 47 -11.30 14.10 -15.86
C ASP A 47 -9.81 14.49 -15.81
N ALA A 48 -9.24 14.62 -14.60
CA ALA A 48 -7.82 14.92 -14.44
C ALA A 48 -6.90 13.82 -14.99
N CYS A 49 -7.35 12.56 -14.99
CA CYS A 49 -6.64 11.46 -15.61
C CYS A 49 -6.80 11.49 -17.13
N LEU A 50 -7.99 11.76 -17.65
CA LEU A 50 -8.24 11.89 -19.09
C LEU A 50 -7.43 13.03 -19.71
N GLU A 51 -7.34 14.17 -19.02
CA GLU A 51 -6.44 15.27 -19.38
C GLU A 51 -4.98 14.81 -19.47
N ALA A 52 -4.52 13.98 -18.51
CA ALA A 52 -3.18 13.44 -18.52
C ALA A 52 -2.96 12.40 -19.62
N ALA A 53 -3.97 11.61 -19.97
CA ALA A 53 -3.93 10.62 -21.05
C ALA A 53 -3.82 11.27 -22.45
N ALA A 54 -4.37 12.47 -22.61
CA ALA A 54 -4.22 13.26 -23.84
C ALA A 54 -2.81 13.87 -24.01
N GLY A 55 -1.97 13.83 -22.97
CA GLY A 55 -0.62 14.38 -22.99
C GLY A 55 0.36 13.51 -23.81
N PRO A 56 1.31 14.10 -24.55
CA PRO A 56 2.29 13.33 -25.30
C PRO A 56 3.26 12.59 -24.36
N GLY A 57 3.59 11.33 -24.70
CA GLY A 57 4.60 10.54 -24.00
C GLY A 57 4.20 10.02 -22.62
N THR A 58 2.92 10.15 -22.25
CA THR A 58 2.36 9.55 -21.05
C THR A 58 2.14 8.04 -21.24
N TRP A 59 2.27 7.27 -20.16
CA TRP A 59 1.88 5.85 -20.14
C TRP A 59 0.39 5.67 -19.82
N VAL A 60 -0.27 6.72 -19.36
CA VAL A 60 -1.68 6.72 -18.97
C VAL A 60 -2.54 6.74 -20.24
N THR A 61 -3.60 5.96 -20.24
CA THR A 61 -4.54 5.86 -21.37
C THR A 61 -5.95 6.16 -20.90
N GLU A 62 -6.83 6.57 -21.81
CA GLU A 62 -8.25 6.76 -21.50
C GLU A 62 -8.87 5.50 -20.86
N GLU A 63 -8.60 4.33 -21.43
CA GLU A 63 -9.05 3.03 -20.89
C GLU A 63 -8.56 2.78 -19.46
N SER A 64 -7.29 3.07 -19.16
CA SER A 64 -6.77 2.87 -17.79
C SER A 64 -7.29 3.92 -16.80
N CYS A 65 -7.66 5.10 -17.26
CA CYS A 65 -8.34 6.10 -16.44
C CYS A 65 -9.74 5.62 -16.03
N GLU A 66 -10.56 5.18 -16.99
CA GLU A 66 -11.92 4.70 -16.72
C GLU A 66 -11.91 3.45 -15.84
N GLN A 67 -11.12 2.45 -16.21
CA GLN A 67 -11.00 1.22 -15.44
C GLN A 67 -10.46 1.47 -14.03
N GLY A 68 -9.40 2.28 -13.92
CA GLY A 68 -8.78 2.59 -12.64
C GLY A 68 -9.69 3.40 -11.73
N PHE A 69 -10.45 4.35 -12.27
CA PHE A 69 -11.42 5.10 -11.48
C PHE A 69 -12.54 4.18 -10.96
N GLY A 70 -13.04 3.27 -11.80
CA GLY A 70 -13.99 2.24 -11.39
C GLY A 70 -13.45 1.33 -10.27
N GLU A 71 -12.25 0.77 -10.44
CA GLU A 71 -11.60 -0.07 -9.42
C GLU A 71 -11.40 0.70 -8.11
N ALA A 72 -11.04 1.98 -8.17
CA ALA A 72 -10.86 2.81 -6.98
C ALA A 72 -12.18 3.07 -6.24
N LEU A 73 -13.29 3.29 -6.95
CA LEU A 73 -14.62 3.46 -6.35
C LEU A 73 -15.11 2.17 -5.69
N GLU A 74 -14.90 1.01 -6.31
CA GLU A 74 -15.23 -0.28 -5.71
C GLU A 74 -14.40 -0.53 -4.45
N ALA A 75 -13.08 -0.29 -4.53
CA ALA A 75 -12.20 -0.41 -3.38
C ALA A 75 -12.53 0.60 -2.28
N HIS A 76 -13.03 1.79 -2.61
CA HIS A 76 -13.51 2.78 -1.64
C HIS A 76 -14.64 2.21 -0.79
N VAL A 77 -15.68 1.65 -1.42
CA VAL A 77 -16.80 1.02 -0.71
C VAL A 77 -16.32 -0.05 0.27
N GLU A 78 -15.32 -0.85 -0.13
CA GLU A 78 -14.83 -1.97 0.66
C GLU A 78 -13.87 -1.57 1.79
N THR A 79 -12.99 -0.59 1.56
CA THR A 79 -11.81 -0.34 2.39
C THR A 79 -11.74 1.05 3.01
N ALA A 80 -12.68 1.94 2.68
CA ALA A 80 -12.72 3.28 3.26
C ALA A 80 -12.73 3.23 4.80
N PRO A 81 -11.92 4.06 5.48
CA PRO A 81 -11.95 4.16 6.93
C PRO A 81 -13.37 4.51 7.43
N ARG A 82 -13.86 3.78 8.43
CA ARG A 82 -15.20 3.98 9.01
C ARG A 82 -15.06 4.45 10.45
N TYR A 83 -15.82 5.49 10.82
CA TYR A 83 -15.81 6.11 12.15
C TYR A 83 -17.20 6.06 12.79
N ASP A 84 -17.23 6.11 14.12
CA ASP A 84 -18.46 6.13 14.91
C ASP A 84 -19.03 7.54 15.13
N ASP A 85 -18.23 8.55 14.79
CA ASP A 85 -18.49 9.96 15.01
C ASP A 85 -18.05 10.79 13.81
N GLU A 86 -18.94 11.66 13.33
CA GLU A 86 -18.73 12.51 12.17
C GLU A 86 -17.55 13.46 12.38
N ALA A 87 -17.54 14.19 13.50
CA ALA A 87 -16.49 15.16 13.80
C ALA A 87 -15.11 14.49 13.93
N LEU A 88 -15.03 13.23 14.37
CA LEU A 88 -13.80 12.45 14.36
C LEU A 88 -13.35 12.11 12.94
N CYS A 89 -14.28 11.68 12.07
CA CYS A 89 -13.97 11.41 10.67
C CYS A 89 -13.41 12.65 9.98
N GLU A 90 -14.08 13.78 10.13
CA GLU A 90 -13.65 15.05 9.54
C GLU A 90 -12.31 15.52 10.11
N ALA A 91 -12.10 15.37 11.41
CA ALA A 91 -10.82 15.71 12.05
C ALA A 91 -9.67 14.84 11.53
N GLU A 92 -9.90 13.56 11.25
CA GLU A 92 -8.89 12.62 10.76
C GLU A 92 -8.55 12.82 9.28
N HIS A 93 -9.50 13.32 8.49
CA HIS A 93 -9.38 13.40 7.03
C HIS A 93 -9.33 14.82 6.46
N GLY A 94 -9.63 15.84 7.26
CA GLY A 94 -9.52 17.25 6.90
C GLY A 94 -10.59 17.74 5.90
N GLY A 95 -11.75 17.08 5.87
CA GLY A 95 -12.86 17.40 4.98
C GLY A 95 -14.14 16.69 5.40
N GLU A 96 -15.22 16.91 4.64
CA GLU A 96 -16.54 16.35 4.92
C GLU A 96 -16.53 14.81 4.89
N CYS A 97 -17.42 14.22 5.69
CA CYS A 97 -17.64 12.78 5.71
C CYS A 97 -19.06 12.43 5.28
N MET A 98 -19.19 11.31 4.57
CA MET A 98 -20.48 10.75 4.19
C MET A 98 -21.00 9.81 5.28
N VAL A 99 -22.32 9.75 5.41
CA VAL A 99 -23.01 8.83 6.32
C VAL A 99 -23.43 7.56 5.58
N GLU A 100 -23.15 6.40 6.19
CA GLU A 100 -23.54 5.08 5.70
C GLU A 100 -24.30 4.34 6.81
N GLU A 101 -25.48 3.79 6.50
CA GLU A 101 -26.19 2.94 7.46
C GLU A 101 -25.55 1.55 7.58
N ARG A 102 -25.37 1.09 8.81
CA ARG A 102 -24.75 -0.20 9.07
C ARG A 102 -25.69 -1.36 8.71
N PRO A 103 -25.25 -2.34 7.91
CA PRO A 103 -26.03 -3.56 7.72
C PRO A 103 -26.21 -4.27 9.07
N GLY A 104 -27.47 -4.54 9.45
CA GLY A 104 -27.80 -5.24 10.70
C GLY A 104 -28.26 -4.36 11.87
N GLY A 105 -28.56 -3.07 11.66
CA GLY A 105 -29.26 -2.24 12.65
C GLY A 105 -28.38 -1.64 13.75
N GLY A 106 -27.09 -1.45 13.48
CA GLY A 106 -26.09 -0.95 14.43
C GLY A 106 -25.83 0.56 14.42
N GLY A 107 -26.74 1.36 13.86
CA GLY A 107 -26.57 2.82 13.70
C GLY A 107 -25.88 3.21 12.38
N SER A 108 -25.50 4.48 12.27
CA SER A 108 -24.77 5.05 11.14
C SER A 108 -23.26 5.07 11.39
N VAL A 109 -22.48 4.93 10.33
CA VAL A 109 -21.03 5.14 10.33
C VAL A 109 -20.66 6.26 9.39
N PHE A 110 -19.52 6.91 9.64
CA PHE A 110 -19.03 8.03 8.86
C PHE A 110 -17.77 7.63 8.11
N LEU A 111 -17.71 7.97 6.81
CA LEU A 111 -16.59 7.67 5.94
C LEU A 111 -16.08 8.94 5.27
N PRO A 112 -14.77 9.10 5.09
CA PRO A 112 -14.24 10.24 4.36
C PRO A 112 -14.59 10.16 2.88
N LEU A 113 -14.77 11.31 2.26
CA LEU A 113 -14.80 11.39 0.81
C LEU A 113 -13.44 10.95 0.23
N MET A 114 -13.49 10.17 -0.85
CA MET A 114 -12.28 9.83 -1.60
C MET A 114 -11.68 11.10 -2.20
N ALA A 115 -10.42 11.38 -1.88
CA ALA A 115 -9.71 12.56 -2.38
C ALA A 115 -9.17 12.37 -3.82
N GLY A 116 -9.15 11.12 -4.27
CA GLY A 116 -8.72 10.72 -5.60
C GLY A 116 -8.30 9.26 -5.61
N TYR A 117 -7.63 8.86 -6.69
CA TYR A 117 -7.14 7.51 -6.88
C TYR A 117 -5.70 7.50 -7.39
N LEU A 118 -4.96 6.49 -6.94
CA LEU A 118 -3.61 6.18 -7.39
C LEU A 118 -3.71 5.11 -8.47
N LEU A 119 -3.27 5.44 -9.69
CA LEU A 119 -3.19 4.52 -10.82
C LEU A 119 -1.75 4.01 -10.98
N GLY A 120 -1.57 2.72 -11.23
CA GLY A 120 -0.27 2.11 -11.46
C GLY A 120 -0.27 1.19 -12.67
N ASN A 121 0.80 1.23 -13.47
CA ASN A 121 0.99 0.36 -14.63
C ASN A 121 1.83 -0.86 -14.28
N MET A 122 1.18 -2.01 -14.10
CA MET A 122 1.89 -3.24 -13.76
C MET A 122 2.56 -3.81 -15.01
N LEU A 123 3.87 -4.05 -14.91
CA LEU A 123 4.64 -4.64 -16.01
C LEU A 123 4.25 -6.11 -16.26
N GLY A 124 4.58 -6.60 -17.45
CA GLY A 124 4.41 -8.02 -17.78
C GLY A 124 2.97 -8.46 -18.09
N GLY A 125 2.13 -7.55 -18.63
CA GLY A 125 0.77 -7.87 -19.07
C GLY A 125 -0.27 -7.94 -17.96
N ARG A 126 0.06 -7.42 -16.78
CA ARG A 126 -0.82 -7.40 -15.59
C ARG A 126 -1.81 -6.22 -15.58
N GLY A 127 -1.73 -5.35 -16.58
CA GLY A 127 -2.63 -4.20 -16.75
C GLY A 127 -2.39 -3.10 -15.71
N THR A 128 -3.33 -2.16 -15.63
CA THR A 128 -3.31 -1.13 -14.59
C THR A 128 -4.03 -1.58 -13.33
N ARG A 129 -3.58 -1.09 -12.17
CA ARG A 129 -4.25 -1.25 -10.88
C ARG A 129 -4.49 0.11 -10.24
N ALA A 130 -5.59 0.25 -9.53
CA ALA A 130 -5.91 1.48 -8.84
C ALA A 130 -6.25 1.27 -7.36
N GLN A 131 -5.97 2.29 -6.54
CA GLN A 131 -6.36 2.35 -5.13
C GLN A 131 -6.91 3.75 -4.80
N PRO A 132 -7.98 3.84 -3.98
CA PRO A 132 -8.45 5.13 -3.49
C PRO A 132 -7.45 5.70 -2.47
N PHE A 133 -7.37 7.02 -2.39
CA PHE A 133 -6.67 7.69 -1.29
C PHE A 133 -7.54 8.78 -0.65
N TYR A 134 -7.23 9.08 0.60
CA TYR A 134 -7.98 9.99 1.46
C TYR A 134 -7.07 11.02 2.07
N GLY A 135 -7.64 12.18 2.39
CA GLY A 135 -6.94 13.21 3.15
C GLY A 135 -6.48 12.71 4.52
N ARG A 136 -5.52 13.40 5.10
CA ARG A 136 -5.01 13.14 6.45
C ARG A 136 -4.96 14.43 7.26
N SER A 137 -5.27 14.31 8.55
CA SER A 137 -5.16 15.37 9.54
C SER A 137 -3.76 16.00 9.61
N GLY A 138 -2.72 15.18 9.43
CA GLY A 138 -1.32 15.61 9.38
C GLY A 138 -0.88 16.20 8.03
N GLY A 139 -1.80 16.38 7.08
CA GLY A 139 -1.51 16.79 5.71
C GLY A 139 -1.17 15.62 4.78
N GLY A 140 -1.23 15.90 3.47
CA GLY A 140 -1.09 14.89 2.43
C GLY A 140 -2.25 13.90 2.42
N PHE A 141 -1.99 12.72 1.87
CA PHE A 141 -2.97 11.69 1.59
C PHE A 141 -2.42 10.30 1.90
N ALA A 142 -3.31 9.34 2.11
CA ALA A 142 -2.93 7.93 2.18
C ALA A 142 -3.97 7.00 1.56
N THR A 143 -3.50 5.87 1.02
CA THR A 143 -4.35 4.74 0.65
C THR A 143 -4.67 3.90 1.89
N PRO A 144 -5.78 3.14 1.90
CA PRO A 144 -6.09 2.16 2.96
C PRO A 144 -5.01 1.09 3.13
N GLY A 145 -4.26 0.79 2.06
CA GLY A 145 -3.11 -0.10 2.07
C GLY A 145 -1.85 0.51 2.72
N GLY A 146 -1.90 1.76 3.18
CA GLY A 146 -0.79 2.42 3.90
C GLY A 146 0.22 3.14 3.01
N THR A 147 -0.09 3.39 1.74
CA THR A 147 0.77 4.20 0.86
C THR A 147 0.54 5.68 1.10
N PHE A 148 1.61 6.47 1.27
CA PHE A 148 1.53 7.91 1.49
C PHE A 148 1.78 8.71 0.22
N LEU A 149 1.00 9.77 0.04
CA LEU A 149 1.11 10.72 -1.06
C LEU A 149 1.15 12.13 -0.48
N ASN A 150 2.16 12.92 -0.80
CA ASN A 150 2.22 14.31 -0.33
C ASN A 150 1.28 15.24 -1.10
N ARG A 151 0.81 14.83 -2.29
CA ARG A 151 -0.07 15.60 -3.16
C ARG A 151 -1.11 14.65 -3.77
N ALA A 152 -2.31 15.16 -4.05
CA ALA A 152 -3.37 14.42 -4.72
C ALA A 152 -3.16 14.27 -6.23
N ARG A 153 -2.10 14.88 -6.78
CA ARG A 153 -1.80 14.87 -8.21
C ARG A 153 -0.29 14.74 -8.45
N GLY A 154 0.09 13.96 -9.45
CA GLY A 154 1.49 13.81 -9.89
C GLY A 154 1.89 12.36 -10.17
N SER A 155 3.03 12.17 -10.82
CA SER A 155 3.58 10.86 -11.20
C SER A 155 4.81 10.46 -10.38
N THR A 156 4.99 9.17 -10.13
CA THR A 156 6.14 8.60 -9.42
C THR A 156 6.32 7.12 -9.77
N THR A 157 7.30 6.44 -9.18
CA THR A 157 7.40 4.98 -9.18
C THR A 157 7.16 4.44 -7.78
N LEU A 158 6.31 3.42 -7.65
CA LEU A 158 5.97 2.79 -6.38
C LEU A 158 6.23 1.30 -6.45
N SER A 159 6.32 0.65 -5.30
CA SER A 159 6.35 -0.81 -5.25
C SER A 159 4.95 -1.37 -5.58
N PRO A 160 4.84 -2.62 -6.08
CA PRO A 160 3.55 -3.26 -6.35
C PRO A 160 2.65 -3.31 -5.10
N ASN A 161 3.24 -3.38 -3.91
CA ASN A 161 2.51 -3.38 -2.65
C ASN A 161 1.69 -2.10 -2.43
N ALA A 162 2.03 -0.98 -3.07
CA ALA A 162 1.25 0.25 -2.98
C ALA A 162 -0.16 0.11 -3.55
N PHE A 163 -0.36 -0.90 -4.41
CA PHE A 163 -1.62 -1.23 -5.07
C PHE A 163 -2.31 -2.45 -4.45
N SER A 164 -1.81 -2.92 -3.30
CA SER A 164 -2.52 -3.95 -2.53
C SER A 164 -3.76 -3.36 -1.86
N ALA A 165 -4.85 -4.14 -1.85
CA ALA A 165 -6.08 -3.73 -1.19
C ALA A 165 -5.84 -3.58 0.32
N GLY A 166 -6.38 -2.50 0.89
CA GLY A 166 -6.45 -2.35 2.34
C GLY A 166 -7.37 -3.40 2.99
N PRO A 167 -7.35 -3.53 4.33
CA PRO A 167 -8.30 -4.39 5.02
C PRO A 167 -9.73 -3.92 4.76
N SER A 168 -10.66 -4.86 4.54
CA SER A 168 -12.07 -4.53 4.42
C SER A 168 -12.60 -3.96 5.75
N THR A 169 -13.29 -2.84 5.68
CA THR A 169 -13.89 -2.16 6.84
C THR A 169 -15.42 -2.31 6.86
N ARG A 170 -16.02 -2.92 5.84
CA ARG A 170 -17.48 -3.07 5.68
C ARG A 170 -18.18 -3.76 6.82
N THR A 171 -17.53 -4.71 7.49
CA THR A 171 -18.10 -5.43 8.64
C THR A 171 -17.29 -5.20 9.92
N ALA A 172 -16.17 -4.48 9.83
CA ALA A 172 -15.34 -4.12 10.98
C ALA A 172 -16.02 -3.09 11.89
N ALA A 173 -15.74 -3.13 13.19
CA ALA A 173 -16.21 -2.10 14.11
C ALA A 173 -15.68 -0.72 13.68
N PRO A 174 -16.51 0.34 13.68
CA PRO A 174 -16.05 1.67 13.34
C PRO A 174 -15.01 2.17 14.35
N MET A 175 -14.10 3.02 13.88
CA MET A 175 -13.08 3.62 14.70
C MET A 175 -13.69 4.68 15.61
N THR A 176 -13.28 4.62 16.87
CA THR A 176 -13.65 5.56 17.92
C THR A 176 -12.49 6.52 18.19
N ARG A 177 -12.76 7.63 18.90
CA ARG A 177 -11.67 8.54 19.34
C ARG A 177 -10.59 7.80 20.11
N SER A 178 -11.00 6.82 20.91
CA SER A 178 -10.07 5.99 21.70
C SER A 178 -9.18 5.10 20.81
N SER A 179 -9.71 4.53 19.72
CA SER A 179 -8.89 3.71 18.81
C SER A 179 -7.97 4.57 17.97
N VAL A 180 -8.43 5.74 17.52
CA VAL A 180 -7.57 6.72 16.84
C VAL A 180 -6.41 7.14 17.75
N ALA A 181 -6.69 7.57 18.98
CA ALA A 181 -5.66 7.97 19.94
C ALA A 181 -4.64 6.84 20.24
N ARG A 182 -5.08 5.58 20.28
CA ARG A 182 -4.17 4.42 20.49
C ARG A 182 -3.33 4.07 19.27
N THR A 183 -3.86 4.27 18.07
CA THR A 183 -3.23 3.82 16.82
C THR A 183 -2.48 4.93 16.09
N GLY A 184 -2.70 6.18 16.48
CA GLY A 184 -2.19 7.38 15.82
C GLY A 184 -3.09 7.87 14.68
N GLY A 185 -4.22 7.21 14.42
CA GLY A 185 -5.16 7.60 13.37
C GLY A 185 -4.85 7.04 11.99
N PHE A 186 -5.62 7.51 11.01
CA PHE A 186 -5.48 7.05 9.63
C PHE A 186 -4.11 7.44 9.04
N GLY A 187 -3.42 6.46 8.47
CA GLY A 187 -2.10 6.68 7.90
C GLY A 187 -0.99 6.93 8.94
N ALA A 188 -1.22 6.64 10.22
CA ALA A 188 -0.12 6.61 11.18
C ALA A 188 0.86 5.48 10.83
N ALA A 189 2.08 5.84 10.46
CA ALA A 189 3.12 4.87 10.16
C ALA A 189 3.49 4.13 11.45
N ARG A 190 3.11 2.86 11.58
CA ARG A 190 3.79 1.98 12.52
C ARG A 190 5.14 1.68 11.91
N THR A 191 6.21 2.15 12.55
CA THR A 191 7.59 1.90 12.14
C THR A 191 7.80 0.43 11.80
N GLY A 192 7.89 0.10 10.51
CA GLY A 192 8.05 -1.25 10.00
C GLY A 192 7.59 -1.39 8.56
N SER A 193 8.54 -1.27 7.63
CA SER A 193 8.45 -1.51 6.18
C SER A 193 7.96 -0.34 5.28
N GLY A 194 8.93 0.30 4.62
CA GLY A 194 8.84 0.53 3.17
C GLY A 194 8.15 1.79 2.64
N ALA A 195 7.49 2.63 3.43
CA ALA A 195 6.87 3.84 2.89
C ALA A 195 7.91 4.94 2.65
N ARG A 196 8.52 4.96 1.45
CA ARG A 196 9.23 6.15 0.95
C ARG A 196 8.17 7.21 0.62
N GLY A 197 7.89 8.09 1.57
CA GLY A 197 7.12 9.31 1.29
C GLY A 197 7.89 10.19 0.30
N PHE A 198 7.22 10.63 -0.77
CA PHE A 198 7.81 11.47 -1.81
C PHE A 198 7.59 12.95 -1.50
N GLY A 199 8.65 13.70 -1.19
CA GLY A 199 8.62 15.16 -1.10
C GLY A 199 9.96 15.77 -1.50
N GLY A 200 9.95 16.52 -2.60
CA GLY A 200 10.82 17.69 -2.76
C GLY A 200 10.10 18.92 -2.21
#